data_AF-A0A498MEN7-F1
#
_entry.id   AF-A0A498MEN7-F1
#
_cell.length_a   1.000
_cell.length_b   1.000
_cell.length_c   1.000
_cell.angle_alpha   90.00
_cell.angle_beta   90.00
_cell.angle_gamma   90.00
#
_symmetry.space_group_name_H-M   'P 1'
#
loop_
_entity.id
_entity.type
_entity.pdbx_description
1 polymer ?
#
loop_
_entity_poly.entity_id
_entity_poly.type
_entity_poly.pdbx_seq_one_letter_code
_entity_poly.pdbx_strand_id
1 'polypeptide(L)'
;MVGIVKEVCEANWSCLVGEYMPFPEMEEWKAIVEDFQKLWNFPNCVGAIDGKHVTIQAPANSGSQFHNYKGSFSIVLLAVVDARYRFRMIDVGAYGKSSDGDEAFPLQKNMMRPFPGHNLLSEQRVFKYRLSRAQRMVECAFGILASQW
;
A
#
# COMPACT_ATOMS: atom_id res chain seq x y z
N MET A 1 0.86 -7.42 32.03
CA MET A 1 -0.52 -7.76 31.65
C MET A 1 -0.62 -7.52 30.16
N VAL A 2 -0.70 -8.58 29.35
CA VAL A 2 -1.03 -8.41 27.93
C VAL A 2 -2.51 -8.02 27.89
N GLY A 3 -2.85 -6.91 27.23
CA GLY A 3 -4.23 -6.41 27.21
C GLY A 3 -5.09 -7.22 26.24
N ILE A 4 -6.38 -7.40 26.55
CA ILE A 4 -7.37 -8.14 25.74
C ILE A 4 -7.34 -7.73 24.26
N VAL A 5 -7.07 -6.46 23.95
CA VAL A 5 -6.94 -5.95 22.57
C VAL A 5 -5.83 -6.68 21.82
N LYS A 6 -4.65 -6.83 22.44
CA LYS A 6 -3.51 -7.47 21.79
C LYS A 6 -3.80 -8.96 21.53
N GLU A 7 -4.37 -9.65 22.50
CA GLU A 7 -4.73 -11.08 22.36
C GLU A 7 -5.76 -11.30 21.25
N VAL A 8 -6.79 -10.46 21.19
CA VAL A 8 -7.83 -10.54 20.14
C VAL A 8 -7.25 -10.20 18.76
N CYS A 9 -6.39 -9.17 18.65
CA CYS A 9 -5.73 -8.86 17.39
C CYS A 9 -4.83 -10.00 16.90
N GLU A 10 -4.06 -10.62 17.80
CA GLU A 10 -3.22 -11.79 17.49
C GLU A 10 -4.07 -12.99 17.06
N ALA A 11 -5.16 -13.29 17.77
CA ALA A 11 -6.09 -14.35 17.39
C ALA A 11 -6.74 -14.12 16.02
N ASN A 12 -7.21 -12.90 15.75
CA ASN A 12 -7.77 -12.53 14.45
C ASN A 12 -6.75 -12.69 13.34
N TRP A 13 -5.51 -12.23 13.56
CA TRP A 13 -4.44 -12.39 12.58
C TRP A 13 -4.17 -13.87 12.29
N SER A 14 -3.94 -14.66 13.34
CA SER A 14 -3.64 -16.09 13.20
C SER A 14 -4.75 -16.90 12.54
N CYS A 15 -6.02 -16.56 12.79
CA CYS A 15 -7.16 -17.30 12.25
C CYS A 15 -7.58 -16.84 10.85
N LEU A 16 -7.44 -15.55 10.51
CA LEU A 16 -8.08 -14.96 9.33
C LEU A 16 -7.08 -14.61 8.22
N VAL A 17 -5.80 -14.40 8.51
CA VAL A 17 -4.84 -13.95 7.49
C VAL A 17 -4.74 -14.93 6.31
N GLY A 18 -4.80 -16.24 6.57
CA GLY A 18 -4.74 -17.27 5.53
C GLY A 18 -5.97 -17.30 4.63
N GLU A 19 -7.12 -16.83 5.09
CA GLU A 19 -8.37 -16.79 4.32
C GLU A 19 -8.50 -15.48 3.52
N TYR A 20 -8.18 -14.34 4.16
CA TYR A 20 -8.44 -13.02 3.57
C TYR A 20 -7.22 -12.42 2.85
N MET A 21 -5.99 -12.83 3.20
CA MET A 21 -4.76 -12.42 2.53
C MET A 21 -3.84 -13.62 2.22
N PRO A 22 -4.33 -14.65 1.51
CA PRO A 22 -3.50 -15.76 1.08
C PRO A 22 -2.44 -15.29 0.08
N PHE A 23 -1.28 -15.95 0.09
CA PHE A 23 -0.29 -15.76 -0.96
C PHE A 23 -0.88 -16.24 -2.30
N PRO A 24 -0.85 -15.42 -3.38
CA PRO A 24 -1.55 -15.77 -4.59
C PRO A 24 -0.89 -16.94 -5.35
N GLU A 25 -1.71 -17.86 -5.84
CA GLU A 25 -1.28 -18.89 -6.79
C GLU A 25 -1.13 -18.33 -8.23
N MET A 26 -0.56 -19.12 -9.14
CA MET A 26 -0.28 -18.66 -10.50
C MET A 26 -1.55 -18.24 -11.26
N GLU A 27 -2.65 -18.95 -11.05
CA GLU A 27 -3.96 -18.66 -11.63
C GLU A 27 -4.54 -17.35 -11.09
N GLU A 28 -4.37 -17.09 -9.79
CA GLU A 28 -4.76 -15.82 -9.18
C GLU A 28 -3.91 -14.66 -9.70
N TRP A 29 -2.60 -14.84 -9.86
CA TRP A 29 -1.74 -13.83 -10.48
C TRP A 29 -2.20 -13.47 -11.88
N LYS A 30 -2.55 -14.46 -12.71
CA LYS A 30 -3.10 -14.23 -14.06
C LYS A 30 -4.42 -13.46 -13.98
N ALA A 31 -5.31 -13.83 -13.07
CA ALA A 31 -6.58 -13.12 -12.87
C ALA A 31 -6.37 -11.67 -12.45
N ILE A 32 -5.41 -11.39 -11.56
CA ILE A 32 -5.07 -10.02 -11.14
C ILE A 32 -4.55 -9.21 -12.34
N VAL A 33 -3.65 -9.78 -13.16
CA VAL A 33 -3.14 -9.13 -14.38
C VAL A 33 -4.27 -8.80 -15.34
N GLU A 34 -5.20 -9.74 -15.55
CA GLU A 34 -6.36 -9.51 -16.39
C GLU A 34 -7.27 -8.40 -15.86
N ASP A 35 -7.52 -8.37 -14.55
CA ASP A 35 -8.36 -7.34 -13.94
C ASP A 35 -7.68 -5.97 -14.03
N PHE A 36 -6.36 -5.87 -13.85
CA PHE A 36 -5.64 -4.62 -14.07
C PHE A 36 -5.75 -4.11 -15.51
N GLN A 37 -5.67 -5.02 -16.49
CA GLN A 37 -5.88 -4.67 -17.89
C GLN A 37 -7.33 -4.22 -18.14
N LYS A 38 -8.33 -4.96 -17.63
CA LYS A 38 -9.76 -4.69 -17.88
C LYS A 38 -10.26 -3.42 -17.18
N LEU A 39 -9.90 -3.21 -15.92
CA LEU A 39 -10.43 -2.14 -15.08
C LEU A 39 -9.61 -0.84 -15.19
N TRP A 40 -8.29 -0.98 -15.35
CA TRP A 40 -7.36 0.15 -15.24
C TRP A 40 -6.54 0.40 -16.52
N ASN A 41 -6.71 -0.43 -17.55
CA ASN A 41 -5.95 -0.37 -18.81
C ASN A 41 -4.43 -0.39 -18.58
N PHE A 42 -3.99 -1.24 -17.64
CA PHE A 42 -2.61 -1.34 -17.22
C PHE A 42 -2.16 -2.81 -17.23
N PRO A 43 -1.61 -3.31 -18.35
CA PRO A 43 -1.29 -4.73 -18.52
C PRO A 43 -0.09 -5.15 -17.68
N ASN A 44 0.05 -6.45 -17.45
CA ASN A 44 1.17 -7.07 -16.73
C ASN A 44 1.39 -6.54 -15.30
N CYS A 45 0.38 -5.91 -14.72
CA CYS A 45 0.41 -5.41 -13.34
C CYS A 45 -0.17 -6.44 -12.39
N VAL A 46 0.53 -6.69 -11.30
CA VAL A 46 0.17 -7.69 -10.29
C VAL A 46 -0.26 -7.05 -8.96
N GLY A 47 -0.12 -5.73 -8.84
CA GLY A 47 -0.47 -5.00 -7.63
C GLY A 47 0.00 -3.55 -7.68
N ALA A 48 -0.74 -2.69 -6.99
CA ALA A 48 -0.35 -1.31 -6.73
C ALA A 48 0.15 -1.20 -5.28
N ILE A 49 1.27 -0.51 -5.08
CA ILE A 49 1.91 -0.34 -3.77
C ILE A 49 1.73 1.09 -3.33
N ASP A 50 1.34 1.29 -2.07
CA ASP A 50 1.28 2.60 -1.43
C ASP A 50 1.41 2.44 0.09
N GLY A 51 1.81 3.52 0.76
CA GLY A 51 1.99 3.59 2.20
C GLY A 51 0.99 4.55 2.84
N LYS A 52 0.60 4.24 4.08
CA LYS A 52 -0.26 5.10 4.88
C LYS A 52 0.33 5.31 6.26
N HIS A 53 0.42 6.57 6.68
CA HIS A 53 0.67 6.91 8.08
C HIS A 53 -0.58 6.60 8.92
N VAL A 54 -0.46 5.64 9.82
CA VAL A 54 -1.44 5.34 10.86
C VAL A 54 -1.06 6.11 12.12
N THR A 55 -1.91 7.05 12.53
CA THR A 55 -1.66 7.86 13.73
C THR A 55 -1.64 7.00 14.98
N ILE A 56 -0.64 7.22 15.83
CA ILE A 56 -0.49 6.53 17.11
C ILE A 56 -0.30 7.55 18.23
N GLN A 57 -0.52 7.11 19.47
CA GLN A 57 0.04 7.82 20.62
C GLN A 57 1.56 7.65 20.64
N ALA A 58 2.27 8.72 21.01
CA ALA A 58 3.72 8.69 21.12
C ALA A 58 4.16 7.59 22.09
N PRO A 59 4.97 6.62 21.66
CA PRO A 59 5.50 5.62 22.57
C PRO A 59 6.40 6.27 23.62
N ALA A 60 6.41 5.73 24.84
CA ALA A 60 7.25 6.25 25.90
C ALA A 60 8.74 6.24 25.48
N ASN A 61 9.44 7.35 25.73
CA ASN A 61 10.86 7.53 25.41
C ASN A 61 11.23 7.37 23.93
N SER A 62 10.29 7.54 22.98
CA SER A 62 10.57 7.39 21.54
C SER A 62 11.23 8.60 20.88
N GLY A 63 11.31 9.74 21.57
CA GLY A 63 11.71 11.01 20.98
C GLY A 63 10.88 11.34 19.73
N SER A 64 11.53 11.80 18.66
CA SER A 64 10.90 12.16 17.38
C SER A 64 10.81 11.00 16.37
N GLN A 65 11.14 9.76 16.76
CA GLN A 65 11.22 8.65 15.80
C GLN A 65 9.90 8.42 15.04
N PHE A 66 8.76 8.47 15.74
CA PHE A 66 7.44 8.30 15.14
C PHE A 66 6.82 9.62 14.68
N HIS A 67 7.48 10.75 14.91
CA HIS A 67 6.96 12.06 14.56
C HIS A 67 7.06 12.28 13.05
N ASN A 68 5.92 12.42 12.40
CA ASN A 68 5.84 12.69 10.96
C ASN A 68 5.89 14.19 10.67
N TYR A 69 6.03 14.53 9.39
CA TYR A 69 6.07 15.91 8.92
C TYR A 69 4.76 16.69 9.17
N LYS A 70 3.64 16.00 9.43
CA LYS A 70 2.33 16.60 9.72
C LYS A 70 2.16 16.96 11.20
N GLY A 71 3.20 16.82 12.03
CA GLY A 71 3.14 17.17 13.44
C GLY A 71 2.45 16.15 14.34
N SER A 72 2.28 14.91 13.87
CA SER A 72 1.66 13.82 14.62
C SER A 72 2.60 12.62 14.74
N PHE A 73 2.34 11.72 15.69
CA PHE A 73 3.06 10.46 15.80
C PHE A 73 2.36 9.39 14.95
N SER A 74 3.10 8.61 14.19
CA SER A 74 2.56 7.57 13.31
C SER A 74 3.50 6.40 13.10
N ILE A 75 2.93 5.27 12.71
CA ILE A 75 3.65 4.18 12.04
C ILE A 75 3.23 4.14 10.57
N VAL A 76 4.10 3.61 9.72
CA VAL A 76 3.79 3.39 8.31
C VAL A 76 3.21 1.98 8.15
N LEU A 77 2.04 1.93 7.50
CA LEU A 77 1.42 0.73 6.94
C LEU A 77 1.66 0.76 5.43
N LEU A 78 2.50 -0.14 4.93
CA LEU A 78 2.68 -0.37 3.50
C LEU A 78 1.75 -1.47 3.04
N ALA A 79 1.15 -1.34 1.86
CA ALA A 79 0.31 -2.38 1.29
C ALA A 79 0.52 -2.57 -0.21
N VAL A 80 0.30 -3.80 -0.66
CA VAL A 80 0.07 -4.16 -2.07
C VAL A 80 -1.42 -4.44 -2.22
N VAL A 81 -2.07 -3.74 -3.14
CA VAL A 81 -3.51 -3.86 -3.41
C VAL A 81 -3.74 -4.30 -4.86
N ASP A 82 -4.68 -5.22 -5.04
CA ASP A 82 -5.06 -5.70 -6.38
C ASP A 82 -6.07 -4.79 -7.08
N ALA A 83 -6.32 -5.08 -8.36
CA ALA A 83 -7.26 -4.40 -9.25
C ALA A 83 -8.67 -4.16 -8.66
N ARG A 84 -9.06 -4.90 -7.62
CA ARG A 84 -10.38 -4.89 -6.99
C ARG A 84 -10.37 -4.35 -5.56
N TYR A 85 -9.37 -3.53 -5.21
CA TYR A 85 -9.24 -2.89 -3.90
C TYR A 85 -8.99 -3.87 -2.75
N ARG A 86 -8.54 -5.11 -3.03
CA ARG A 86 -8.22 -6.08 -1.98
C ARG A 86 -6.75 -5.96 -1.60
N PHE A 87 -6.49 -5.87 -0.31
CA PHE A 87 -5.15 -5.98 0.26
C PHE A 87 -4.65 -7.41 0.03
N ARG A 88 -3.48 -7.54 -0.62
CA ARG A 88 -2.83 -8.84 -0.89
C ARG A 88 -1.61 -9.06 -0.01
N MET A 89 -0.96 -7.98 0.40
CA MET A 89 0.17 -8.00 1.30
C MET A 89 0.19 -6.68 2.07
N ILE A 90 0.58 -6.75 3.35
CA ILE A 90 0.82 -5.57 4.17
C ILE A 90 2.15 -5.72 4.92
N ASP A 91 2.78 -4.59 5.23
CA ASP A 91 3.89 -4.49 6.16
C ASP A 91 3.64 -3.32 7.11
N VAL A 92 3.84 -3.54 8.42
CA VAL A 92 3.42 -2.60 9.47
C VAL A 92 4.55 -2.40 10.46
N GLY A 93 4.85 -1.13 10.75
CA GLY A 93 5.68 -0.76 11.91
C GLY A 93 6.91 0.06 11.58
N ALA A 94 7.12 0.44 10.32
CA ALA A 94 8.13 1.44 10.01
C ALA A 94 7.83 2.78 10.69
N TYR A 95 8.88 3.49 11.07
CA TYR A 95 8.78 4.76 11.82
C TYR A 95 8.05 5.84 11.02
N GLY A 96 7.23 6.65 11.70
CA GLY A 96 6.51 7.78 11.08
C GLY A 96 7.38 8.89 10.49
N LYS A 97 8.68 8.93 10.79
CA LYS A 97 9.63 9.79 10.08
C LYS A 97 9.96 9.32 8.65
N SER A 98 9.68 8.05 8.34
CA SER A 98 9.94 7.46 7.02
C SER A 98 8.89 7.93 6.01
N SER A 99 9.29 8.04 4.74
CA SER A 99 8.37 8.33 3.63
C SER A 99 7.39 7.18 3.41
N ASP A 100 6.18 7.52 2.98
CA ASP A 100 5.03 6.65 2.69
C ASP A 100 5.10 5.93 1.31
N GLY A 101 6.30 5.70 0.77
CA GLY A 101 6.54 4.70 -0.29
C GLY A 101 6.89 5.29 -1.66
N ASP A 102 6.25 6.37 -2.10
CA ASP A 102 6.44 6.88 -3.47
C ASP A 102 7.88 7.36 -3.77
N GLU A 103 8.57 7.94 -2.79
CA GLU A 103 9.98 8.33 -2.90
C GLU A 103 10.94 7.28 -2.31
N ALA A 104 10.42 6.31 -1.56
CA ALA A 104 11.22 5.33 -0.83
C ALA A 104 11.70 4.17 -1.71
N PHE A 105 11.00 3.89 -2.82
CA PHE A 105 11.36 2.78 -3.70
C PHE A 105 12.09 3.20 -4.99
N PRO A 106 13.27 2.62 -5.28
CA PRO A 106 13.92 2.82 -6.57
C PRO A 106 13.13 2.13 -7.69
N LEU A 107 13.22 2.66 -8.91
CA LEU A 107 12.72 1.96 -10.09
C LEU A 107 13.45 0.61 -10.22
N GLN A 108 12.71 -0.49 -10.34
CA GLN A 108 13.26 -1.83 -10.53
C GLN A 108 12.59 -2.51 -11.73
N LYS A 109 13.13 -3.65 -12.18
CA LYS A 109 12.55 -4.42 -13.30
C LYS A 109 11.08 -4.80 -13.07
N ASN A 110 10.70 -4.95 -11.82
CA ASN A 110 9.39 -5.36 -11.33
C ASN A 110 8.66 -4.24 -10.56
N MET A 111 9.21 -3.02 -10.53
CA MET A 111 8.64 -1.90 -9.79
C MET A 111 8.66 -0.64 -10.63
N MET A 112 7.48 -0.14 -10.95
CA MET A 112 7.28 1.02 -11.81
C MET A 112 7.01 2.26 -10.97
N ARG A 113 7.54 3.40 -11.42
CA ARG A 113 7.22 4.73 -10.89
C ARG A 113 6.97 5.71 -12.03
N PRO A 114 6.24 6.82 -11.80
CA PRO A 114 6.03 7.84 -12.81
C PRO A 114 7.35 8.35 -13.40
N PHE A 115 7.36 8.67 -14.70
CA PHE A 115 8.51 9.32 -15.32
C PHE A 115 8.79 10.67 -14.62
N PRO A 116 10.05 10.94 -14.24
CA PRO A 116 10.43 12.20 -13.61
C PRO A 116 10.37 13.36 -14.61
N GLY A 117 10.14 14.57 -14.11
CA GLY A 117 10.13 15.80 -14.91
C GLY A 117 8.79 16.12 -15.59
N HIS A 118 8.73 17.31 -16.18
CA HIS A 118 7.50 17.88 -16.76
C HIS A 118 7.45 17.82 -18.29
N ASN A 119 8.60 17.72 -18.97
CA ASN A 119 8.70 17.66 -20.43
C ASN A 119 8.68 16.21 -20.93
N LEU A 120 7.51 15.58 -20.84
CA LEU A 120 7.31 14.19 -21.27
C LEU A 120 6.84 14.12 -22.73
N LEU A 121 7.35 13.14 -23.46
CA LEU A 121 6.85 12.75 -24.78
C LEU A 121 5.41 12.21 -24.70
N SER A 122 4.67 12.22 -25.80
CA SER A 122 3.26 11.80 -25.85
C SER A 122 3.05 10.40 -25.24
N GLU A 123 3.90 9.44 -25.56
CA GLU A 123 3.82 8.07 -25.04
C GLU A 123 4.07 8.00 -23.53
N GLN A 124 5.05 8.77 -23.04
CA GLN A 124 5.35 8.88 -21.61
C GLN A 124 4.19 9.51 -20.83
N ARG A 125 3.48 10.47 -21.43
CA ARG A 125 2.26 11.05 -20.84
C ARG A 125 1.15 10.02 -20.75
N VAL A 126 0.92 9.25 -21.81
CA VAL A 126 -0.08 8.17 -21.84
C VAL A 126 0.25 7.12 -20.78
N PHE A 127 1.51 6.68 -20.70
CA PHE A 127 1.95 5.75 -19.68
C PHE A 127 1.74 6.31 -18.27
N LYS A 128 2.23 7.52 -18.00
CA LYS A 128 2.10 8.18 -16.69
C LYS A 128 0.64 8.33 -16.27
N TYR A 129 -0.25 8.64 -17.21
CA TYR A 129 -1.68 8.71 -16.96
C TYR A 129 -2.28 7.36 -16.58
N ARG A 130 -1.95 6.28 -17.33
CA ARG A 130 -2.43 4.92 -17.01
C ARG A 130 -1.89 4.42 -15.67
N LEU A 131 -0.60 4.65 -15.41
CA LEU A 131 0.03 4.32 -14.14
C LEU A 131 -0.65 5.04 -12.98
N SER A 132 -0.86 6.36 -13.08
CA SER A 132 -1.54 7.14 -12.04
C SER A 132 -2.96 6.64 -11.76
N ARG A 133 -3.72 6.22 -12.79
CA ARG A 133 -5.04 5.61 -12.59
C ARG A 133 -4.97 4.27 -11.87
N ALA A 134 -4.01 3.42 -12.26
CA ALA A 134 -3.77 2.13 -11.62
C ALA A 134 -3.13 2.24 -10.22
N GLN A 135 -2.53 3.38 -9.87
CA GLN A 135 -2.06 3.65 -8.51
C GLN A 135 -3.17 4.24 -7.63
N ARG A 136 -4.01 5.14 -8.16
CA ARG A 136 -5.07 5.79 -7.38
C ARG A 136 -6.03 4.83 -6.68
N MET A 137 -6.21 3.64 -7.23
CA MET A 137 -7.00 2.58 -6.59
C MET A 137 -6.45 2.11 -5.24
N VAL A 138 -5.13 2.08 -5.01
CA VAL A 138 -4.60 1.75 -3.68
C VAL A 138 -4.84 2.88 -2.68
N GLU A 139 -4.72 4.15 -3.11
CA GLU A 139 -5.13 5.30 -2.29
C GLU A 139 -6.61 5.21 -1.90
N CYS A 140 -7.47 4.81 -2.84
CA CYS A 140 -8.89 4.58 -2.60
C CYS A 140 -9.14 3.41 -1.63
N ALA A 141 -8.39 2.30 -1.74
CA ALA A 141 -8.51 1.18 -0.79
C ALA A 141 -8.14 1.63 0.63
N PHE A 142 -7.09 2.42 0.78
CA PHE A 142 -6.75 3.07 2.05
C PHE A 142 -7.80 4.07 2.52
N GLY A 143 -8.46 4.78 1.60
CA GLY A 143 -9.59 5.67 1.90
C GLY A 143 -10.80 4.91 2.46
N ILE A 144 -11.15 3.77 1.85
CA ILE A 144 -12.22 2.88 2.33
C ILE A 144 -11.87 2.39 3.74
N LEU A 145 -10.65 1.87 3.95
CA LEU A 145 -10.18 1.42 5.26
C LEU A 145 -10.30 2.51 6.33
N ALA A 146 -9.90 3.74 6.01
CA ALA A 146 -9.95 4.86 6.95
C ALA A 146 -11.36 5.37 7.23
N SER A 147 -12.31 5.17 6.33
CA SER A 147 -13.71 5.62 6.49
C SER A 147 -14.57 4.69 7.36
N GLN A 148 -14.09 3.48 7.65
CA GLN A 148 -14.86 2.47 8.39
C GLN A 148 -14.76 2.61 9.92
N TRP A 149 -14.09 3.65 10.43
CA TRP A 149 -13.80 3.84 11.86
C TRP A 149 -13.83 5.31 12.27
#